data_AF-R9GT32-F1
#
_entry.id   AF-R9GT32-F1
#
_cell.length_a   1.000
_cell.length_b   1.000
_cell.length_c   1.000
_cell.angle_alpha   90.00
_cell.angle_beta   90.00
_cell.angle_gamma   90.00
#
_symmetry.space_group_name_H-M   'P 1'
#
loop_
_entity.id
_entity.type
_entity.pdbx_description
1 polymer ?
#
loop_
_entity_poly.entity_id
_entity_poly.type
_entity_poly.pdbx_seq_one_letter_code
_entity_poly.pdbx_strand_id
1 'polypeptide(L)'
;MNTKNMYTNSSIFEKIWELSPKLHLPESYSELLNLTKQLIELYNADGRLDENPFLPTTKRKLSLPVVEINDLLKSSTCIVTGGLGCVGSCLVNKLLDFQISKIIVIDKKPFNDKKNTSNNRVEYAQGDICNSDELNEIFATYKPEFVFHTAAQRDPGFAENHIFDAVNINVIGSWNVAKACENTPSVKQCVFSSTGKSSRYYTDEVYSATKKICELVFDTYARRSAVRYSIVRFTHILDNSLMDIEFQNARNEDHLSIHSPGKYVTAQNVQEAADLMLNALLHSSPGKANFLIVRNLEWPVESLEVALYYIKEAGSFIPVIFRGNPPGYSEKFFRGQMDWSHPQELNLLINVYECNDKSYNEEGDIIISHVCPVDEEILLESLTRIKNTEGENCSKVRLLTELKVLVRAALTKVDKGVTFKILEWGLKPQYLKAEGTTIAHYGPTVSLLIESLEDSEYSELIKDLIEEKDIS
;
A
#
# COMPACT_ATOMS: atom_id res chain seq x y z
N MET A 1 -25.06 18.90 -6.25
CA MET A 1 -25.02 18.54 -7.68
C MET A 1 -26.42 18.59 -8.26
N ASN A 2 -26.62 19.38 -9.32
CA ASN A 2 -27.90 19.53 -9.99
C ASN A 2 -28.24 18.24 -10.76
N THR A 3 -29.44 17.67 -10.57
CA THR A 3 -29.83 16.37 -11.16
C THR A 3 -29.67 16.31 -12.68
N LYS A 4 -29.74 17.47 -13.36
CA LYS A 4 -29.53 17.61 -14.81
C LYS A 4 -28.10 17.27 -15.26
N ASN A 5 -27.06 17.65 -14.49
CA ASN A 5 -25.66 17.37 -14.83
C ASN A 5 -25.34 15.87 -14.69
N MET A 6 -26.03 15.16 -13.79
CA MET A 6 -25.82 13.72 -13.57
C MET A 6 -26.24 12.87 -14.78
N TYR A 7 -27.38 13.18 -15.41
CA TYR A 7 -27.85 12.48 -16.61
C TYR A 7 -26.96 12.76 -17.84
N THR A 8 -26.47 13.98 -17.98
CA THR A 8 -25.56 14.37 -19.08
C THR A 8 -24.21 13.67 -18.96
N ASN A 9 -23.64 13.58 -17.75
CA ASN A 9 -22.38 12.86 -17.50
C ASN A 9 -22.50 11.36 -17.79
N SER A 10 -23.61 10.72 -17.38
CA SER A 10 -23.85 9.28 -17.64
C SER A 10 -23.82 8.97 -19.14
N SER A 11 -24.46 9.81 -19.96
CA SER A 11 -24.48 9.63 -21.41
C SER A 11 -23.10 9.82 -22.06
N ILE A 12 -22.29 10.77 -21.56
CA ILE A 12 -20.91 10.97 -22.05
C ILE A 12 -20.04 9.76 -21.69
N PHE A 13 -20.12 9.27 -20.45
CA PHE A 13 -19.32 8.14 -20.00
C PHE A 13 -19.63 6.85 -20.78
N GLU A 14 -20.90 6.57 -21.07
CA GLU A 14 -21.31 5.43 -21.89
C GLU A 14 -20.70 5.48 -23.30
N LYS A 15 -20.69 6.65 -23.93
CA LYS A 15 -20.06 6.84 -25.24
C LYS A 15 -18.55 6.66 -25.20
N ILE A 16 -17.87 7.21 -24.18
CA ILE A 16 -16.42 7.02 -24.02
C ILE A 16 -16.12 5.53 -23.87
N TRP A 17 -16.89 4.79 -23.07
CA TRP A 17 -16.75 3.33 -22.97
C TRP A 17 -16.90 2.62 -24.31
N GLU A 18 -17.91 2.97 -25.09
CA GLU A 18 -18.16 2.36 -26.40
C GLU A 18 -17.03 2.61 -27.42
N LEU A 19 -16.46 3.81 -27.38
CA LEU A 19 -15.44 4.26 -28.33
C LEU A 19 -14.01 3.92 -27.91
N SER A 20 -13.75 3.68 -26.62
CA SER A 20 -12.41 3.42 -26.09
C SER A 20 -11.68 2.26 -26.79
N PRO A 21 -12.30 1.09 -27.08
CA PRO A 21 -11.65 0.02 -27.83
C PRO A 21 -11.35 0.37 -29.30
N LYS A 22 -12.01 1.41 -29.83
CA LYS A 22 -11.95 1.85 -31.22
C LYS A 22 -11.06 3.08 -31.41
N LEU A 23 -10.25 3.47 -30.41
CA LEU A 23 -9.39 4.67 -30.44
C LEU A 23 -8.54 4.80 -31.71
N HIS A 24 -8.09 3.67 -32.27
CA HIS A 24 -7.28 3.62 -33.50
C HIS A 24 -8.03 4.09 -34.77
N LEU A 25 -9.37 4.17 -34.74
CA LEU A 25 -10.17 4.68 -35.84
C LEU A 25 -10.25 6.22 -35.79
N PRO A 26 -9.94 6.96 -36.88
CA PRO A 26 -9.92 8.42 -36.87
C PRO A 26 -11.23 9.09 -36.42
N GLU A 27 -12.37 8.50 -36.77
CA GLU A 27 -13.70 8.98 -36.36
C GLU A 27 -13.90 8.82 -34.84
N SER A 28 -13.50 7.68 -34.29
CA SER A 28 -13.59 7.41 -32.84
C SER A 28 -12.63 8.29 -32.06
N TYR A 29 -11.41 8.50 -32.55
CA TYR A 29 -10.45 9.43 -31.96
C TYR A 29 -11.01 10.85 -31.88
N SER A 30 -11.56 11.34 -33.00
CA SER A 30 -12.11 12.70 -33.10
C SER A 30 -13.30 12.89 -32.16
N GLU A 31 -14.18 11.89 -32.06
CA GLU A 31 -15.32 11.95 -31.14
C GLU A 31 -14.90 11.83 -29.68
N LEU A 32 -13.93 10.97 -29.33
CA LEU A 32 -13.38 10.89 -27.98
C LEU A 32 -12.71 12.20 -27.56
N LEU A 33 -12.00 12.87 -28.47
CA LEU A 33 -11.42 14.19 -28.23
C LEU A 33 -12.52 15.23 -27.94
N ASN A 34 -13.62 15.20 -28.71
CA ASN A 34 -14.77 16.07 -28.50
C ASN A 34 -15.46 15.81 -27.15
N LEU A 35 -15.69 14.53 -26.81
CA LEU A 35 -16.25 14.13 -25.51
C LEU A 35 -15.34 14.54 -24.34
N THR A 36 -14.02 14.46 -24.52
CA THR A 36 -13.06 14.91 -23.51
C THR A 36 -13.15 16.41 -23.27
N LYS A 37 -13.26 17.22 -24.34
CA LYS A 37 -13.48 18.67 -24.22
C LYS A 37 -14.79 18.99 -23.50
N GLN A 38 -15.87 18.28 -23.82
CA GLN A 38 -17.15 18.44 -23.12
C GLN A 38 -17.03 18.09 -21.63
N LEU A 39 -16.30 17.03 -21.27
CA LEU A 39 -16.04 16.71 -19.87
C LEU A 39 -15.26 17.82 -19.16
N ILE A 40 -14.23 18.38 -19.80
CA ILE A 40 -13.46 19.50 -19.25
C ILE A 40 -14.37 20.70 -19.01
N GLU A 41 -15.22 21.07 -19.98
CA GLU A 41 -16.18 22.17 -19.83
C GLU A 41 -17.13 21.93 -18.65
N LEU A 42 -17.68 20.71 -18.52
CA LEU A 42 -18.60 20.36 -17.43
C LEU A 42 -17.92 20.39 -16.06
N TYR A 43 -16.74 19.80 -15.93
CA TYR A 43 -16.00 19.80 -14.66
C TYR A 43 -15.53 21.22 -14.30
N ASN A 44 -15.09 22.00 -15.29
CA ASN A 44 -14.70 23.39 -15.08
C ASN A 44 -15.88 24.27 -14.66
N ALA A 45 -17.08 24.06 -15.22
CA ALA A 45 -18.27 24.79 -14.81
C ALA A 45 -18.68 24.51 -13.35
N ASP A 46 -18.34 23.32 -12.83
CA ASP A 46 -18.51 22.95 -11.43
C ASP A 46 -17.34 23.42 -10.52
N GLY A 47 -16.34 24.14 -11.06
CA GLY A 47 -15.16 24.63 -10.34
C GLY A 47 -14.12 23.55 -10.00
N ARG A 48 -14.30 22.32 -10.50
CA ARG A 48 -13.47 21.15 -10.19
C ARG A 48 -12.06 21.20 -10.77
N LEU A 49 -11.85 22.04 -11.78
CA LEU A 49 -10.58 22.16 -12.50
C LEU A 49 -9.92 23.52 -12.30
N ASP A 50 -10.34 24.29 -11.29
CA ASP A 50 -9.81 25.64 -11.01
C ASP A 50 -8.41 25.59 -10.38
N GLU A 51 -8.12 24.54 -9.62
CA GLU A 51 -6.83 24.27 -9.00
C GLU A 51 -6.46 22.79 -9.12
N ASN A 52 -5.17 22.47 -8.93
CA ASN A 52 -4.72 21.08 -8.97
C ASN A 52 -5.45 20.29 -7.87
N PRO A 53 -6.19 19.20 -8.20
CA PRO A 53 -6.96 18.46 -7.21
C PRO A 53 -6.11 17.85 -6.07
N PHE A 54 -4.81 17.64 -6.30
CA PHE A 54 -3.87 17.15 -5.29
C PHE A 54 -3.08 18.25 -4.58
N LEU A 55 -3.33 19.54 -4.84
CA LEU A 55 -2.63 20.66 -4.22
C LEU A 55 -2.60 20.60 -2.68
N PRO A 56 -3.70 20.24 -1.98
CA PRO A 56 -3.65 20.07 -0.52
C PRO A 56 -2.66 18.98 -0.11
N THR A 57 -2.71 17.81 -0.76
CA THR A 57 -1.81 16.68 -0.52
C THR A 57 -0.34 17.04 -0.78
N THR A 58 -0.04 17.79 -1.84
CA THR A 58 1.33 18.23 -2.15
C THR A 58 1.90 19.18 -1.09
N LYS A 59 1.04 19.98 -0.44
CA LYS A 59 1.47 20.95 0.59
C LYS A 59 1.51 20.35 2.00
N ARG A 60 0.86 19.19 2.21
CA ARG A 60 0.75 18.54 3.52
C ARG A 60 2.13 18.12 4.02
N LYS A 61 2.35 18.31 5.32
CA LYS A 61 3.59 17.97 6.01
C LYS A 61 3.26 17.20 7.27
N LEU A 62 4.14 16.28 7.64
CA LEU A 62 4.12 15.63 8.93
C LEU A 62 5.08 16.33 9.88
N SER A 63 4.73 16.32 11.15
CA SER A 63 5.63 16.67 12.23
C SER A 63 6.82 15.72 12.25
N LEU A 64 8.01 16.27 12.49
CA LEU A 64 9.25 15.53 12.54
C LEU A 64 10.06 16.02 13.75
N PRO A 65 10.23 15.19 14.80
CA PRO A 65 11.08 15.51 15.95
C PRO A 65 12.57 15.46 15.57
N VAL A 66 13.05 16.53 14.92
CA VAL A 66 14.38 16.58 14.28
C VAL A 66 15.51 16.37 15.28
N VAL A 67 15.38 16.90 16.51
CA VAL A 67 16.44 16.81 17.53
C VAL A 67 16.61 15.37 17.99
N GLU A 68 15.51 14.71 18.33
CA GLU A 68 15.46 13.33 18.81
C GLU A 68 15.97 12.36 17.75
N ILE A 69 15.55 12.55 16.49
CA ILE A 69 16.00 11.73 15.36
C ILE A 69 17.48 11.98 15.09
N ASN A 70 17.94 13.24 15.14
CA ASN A 70 19.35 13.55 14.95
C ASN A 70 20.22 12.88 16.01
N ASP A 71 19.83 12.96 17.28
CA ASP A 71 20.58 12.35 18.38
C ASP A 71 20.62 10.83 18.27
N LEU A 72 19.52 10.21 17.80
CA LEU A 72 19.45 8.77 17.55
C LEU A 72 20.36 8.32 16.41
N LEU A 73 20.40 9.08 15.31
CA LEU A 73 21.16 8.76 14.10
C LEU A 73 22.61 9.25 14.14
N LYS A 74 22.98 10.04 15.14
CA LYS A 74 24.29 10.69 15.24
C LYS A 74 25.43 9.68 15.16
N SER A 75 26.35 9.95 14.24
CA SER A 75 27.54 9.15 13.97
C SER A 75 27.28 7.69 13.56
N SER A 76 26.04 7.33 13.23
CA SER A 76 25.66 5.99 12.79
C SER A 76 25.93 5.74 11.31
N THR A 77 25.88 4.47 10.92
CA THR A 77 25.78 4.00 9.55
C THR A 77 24.36 3.49 9.28
N CYS A 78 23.75 3.95 8.19
CA CYS A 78 22.43 3.51 7.76
C CYS A 78 22.51 2.73 6.45
N ILE A 79 21.70 1.68 6.29
CA ILE A 79 21.41 1.05 5.00
C ILE A 79 20.02 1.47 4.52
N VAL A 80 19.90 1.82 3.24
CA VAL A 80 18.61 2.00 2.55
C VAL A 80 18.55 1.03 1.37
N THR A 81 17.76 -0.04 1.51
CA THR A 81 17.49 -0.95 0.37
C THR A 81 16.41 -0.33 -0.52
N GLY A 82 16.52 -0.47 -1.83
CA GLY A 82 15.63 0.20 -2.78
C GLY A 82 15.87 1.71 -2.81
N GLY A 83 17.06 2.15 -2.41
CA GLY A 83 17.40 3.57 -2.26
C GLY A 83 17.47 4.34 -3.58
N LEU A 84 17.40 3.68 -4.74
CA LEU A 84 17.21 4.32 -6.05
C LEU A 84 15.73 4.39 -6.48
N GLY A 85 14.80 3.94 -5.63
CA GLY A 85 13.35 4.12 -5.78
C GLY A 85 12.88 5.51 -5.32
N CYS A 86 11.59 5.82 -5.51
CA CYS A 86 11.03 7.14 -5.16
C CYS A 86 11.11 7.44 -3.65
N VAL A 87 10.53 6.60 -2.80
CA VAL A 87 10.61 6.80 -1.33
C VAL A 87 12.06 6.66 -0.86
N GLY A 88 12.78 5.65 -1.35
CA GLY A 88 14.17 5.39 -0.97
C GLY A 88 15.12 6.55 -1.26
N SER A 89 15.07 7.13 -2.47
CA SER A 89 15.95 8.26 -2.83
C SER A 89 15.59 9.55 -2.08
N CYS A 90 14.28 9.80 -1.87
CA CYS A 90 13.83 10.91 -1.03
C CYS A 90 14.33 10.74 0.41
N LEU A 91 14.24 9.53 0.96
CA LEU A 91 14.74 9.21 2.29
C LEU A 91 16.25 9.35 2.39
N VAL A 92 17.02 8.90 1.40
CA VAL A 92 18.49 9.10 1.35
C VAL A 92 18.84 10.59 1.41
N ASN A 93 18.14 11.43 0.64
CA ASN A 93 18.35 12.87 0.67
C ASN A 93 17.97 13.46 2.04
N LYS A 94 16.86 13.04 2.64
CA LYS A 94 16.43 13.50 3.96
C LYS A 94 17.40 13.09 5.07
N LEU A 95 17.96 11.88 4.99
CA LEU A 95 18.97 11.38 5.94
C LEU A 95 20.24 12.25 5.95
N LEU A 96 20.56 12.93 4.84
CA LEU A 96 21.70 13.84 4.77
C LEU A 96 21.53 15.10 5.64
N ASP A 97 20.31 15.45 6.05
CA ASP A 97 20.06 16.57 6.96
C ASP A 97 20.47 16.25 8.41
N PHE A 98 20.73 14.98 8.72
CA PHE A 98 21.14 14.50 10.04
C PHE A 98 22.64 14.22 10.13
N GLN A 99 23.16 14.15 11.35
CA GLN A 99 24.58 13.89 11.65
C GLN A 99 25.00 12.42 11.48
N ILE A 100 24.57 11.79 10.39
CA ILE A 100 24.92 10.40 10.02
C ILE A 100 26.35 10.34 9.47
N SER A 101 27.10 9.29 9.83
CA SER A 101 28.45 9.05 9.34
C SER A 101 28.45 8.55 7.89
N LYS A 102 27.61 7.54 7.61
CA LYS A 102 27.53 6.92 6.28
C LYS A 102 26.12 6.40 5.97
N ILE A 103 25.70 6.55 4.71
CA ILE A 103 24.45 6.03 4.16
C ILE A 103 24.83 5.07 3.02
N ILE A 104 24.47 3.81 3.17
CA ILE A 104 24.68 2.78 2.16
C ILE A 104 23.38 2.55 1.40
N VAL A 105 23.41 2.83 0.10
CA VAL A 105 22.27 2.58 -0.78
C VAL A 105 22.44 1.22 -1.42
N ILE A 106 21.53 0.29 -1.11
CA ILE A 106 21.46 -1.02 -1.76
C ILE A 106 20.36 -1.00 -2.80
N ASP A 107 20.69 -1.28 -4.06
CA ASP A 107 19.70 -1.42 -5.11
C ASP A 107 20.20 -2.39 -6.19
N LYS A 108 19.27 -3.12 -6.81
CA LYS A 108 19.59 -3.99 -7.95
C LYS A 108 19.89 -3.17 -9.20
N LYS A 109 19.27 -1.98 -9.31
CA LYS A 109 19.50 -1.06 -10.42
C LYS A 109 20.94 -0.54 -10.38
N PRO A 110 21.59 -0.40 -11.55
CA PRO A 110 22.91 0.20 -11.61
C PRO A 110 22.83 1.67 -11.16
N PHE A 111 23.82 2.08 -10.39
CA PHE A 111 23.99 3.46 -9.98
C PHE A 111 24.28 4.36 -11.19
N ASN A 112 23.72 5.57 -11.19
CA ASN A 112 23.92 6.58 -12.22
C ASN A 112 24.35 7.91 -11.57
N ASP A 113 25.63 8.27 -11.74
CA ASP A 113 26.26 9.49 -11.21
C ASP A 113 25.48 10.77 -11.50
N LYS A 114 24.73 10.84 -12.62
CA LYS A 114 24.01 12.05 -13.03
C LYS A 114 22.69 12.26 -12.29
N LYS A 115 22.06 11.18 -11.81
CA LYS A 115 20.73 11.22 -11.18
C LYS A 115 20.79 11.11 -9.66
N ASN A 116 21.89 10.57 -9.17
CA ASN A 116 22.06 10.21 -7.78
C ASN A 116 23.02 11.20 -7.09
N THR A 117 23.01 11.22 -5.76
CA THR A 117 23.82 12.19 -5.00
C THR A 117 25.29 11.80 -5.01
N SER A 118 26.17 12.77 -5.25
CA SER A 118 27.63 12.62 -5.18
C SER A 118 28.19 12.97 -3.78
N ASN A 119 27.34 12.98 -2.76
CA ASN A 119 27.74 13.30 -1.39
C ASN A 119 28.68 12.21 -0.84
N ASN A 120 29.80 12.61 -0.24
CA ASN A 120 30.83 11.69 0.29
C ASN A 120 30.35 10.79 1.44
N ARG A 121 29.20 11.09 2.05
CA ARG A 121 28.57 10.22 3.06
C ARG A 121 27.71 9.12 2.45
N VAL A 122 27.45 9.15 1.13
CA VAL A 122 26.60 8.17 0.45
C VAL A 122 27.46 7.23 -0.37
N GLU A 123 27.32 5.93 -0.11
CA GLU A 123 27.98 4.87 -0.87
C GLU A 123 26.92 3.96 -1.49
N TYR A 124 27.15 3.55 -2.74
CA TYR A 124 26.23 2.71 -3.50
C TYR A 124 26.79 1.29 -3.55
N ALA A 125 26.06 0.35 -2.97
CA ALA A 125 26.33 -1.07 -3.05
C ALA A 125 25.28 -1.69 -3.98
N GLN A 126 25.65 -1.98 -5.22
CA GLN A 126 24.76 -2.74 -6.09
C GLN A 126 24.53 -4.11 -5.46
N GLY A 127 23.27 -4.51 -5.29
CA GLY A 127 22.96 -5.82 -4.72
C GLY A 127 21.49 -6.18 -4.79
N ASP A 128 21.21 -7.48 -4.84
CA ASP A 128 19.87 -8.04 -4.87
C ASP A 128 19.46 -8.56 -3.48
N ILE A 129 18.36 -8.06 -2.92
CA ILE A 129 17.84 -8.53 -1.62
C ILE A 129 17.43 -10.01 -1.66
N CYS A 130 17.19 -10.58 -2.84
CA CYS A 130 16.93 -12.01 -3.02
C CYS A 130 18.21 -12.85 -2.85
N ASN A 131 19.39 -12.27 -3.02
CA ASN A 131 20.68 -12.92 -2.82
C ASN A 131 21.13 -12.74 -1.36
N SER A 132 20.88 -13.75 -0.53
CA SER A 132 21.20 -13.66 0.91
C SER A 132 22.70 -13.52 1.17
N ASP A 133 23.56 -14.12 0.35
CA ASP A 133 24.99 -14.12 0.59
C ASP A 133 25.58 -12.73 0.33
N GLU A 134 25.22 -12.12 -0.80
CA GLU A 134 25.58 -10.74 -1.13
C GLU A 134 25.05 -9.74 -0.08
N LEU A 135 23.80 -9.92 0.36
CA LEU A 135 23.23 -9.07 1.40
C LEU A 135 24.00 -9.20 2.73
N ASN A 136 24.36 -10.42 3.12
CA ASN A 136 25.15 -10.67 4.33
C ASN A 136 26.57 -10.07 4.22
N GLU A 137 27.22 -10.16 3.06
CA GLU A 137 28.52 -9.53 2.81
C GLU A 137 28.46 -8.00 2.96
N ILE A 138 27.42 -7.37 2.40
CA ILE A 138 27.20 -5.92 2.53
C ILE A 138 26.99 -5.55 4.01
N PHE A 139 26.13 -6.28 4.74
CA PHE A 139 25.89 -6.02 6.15
C PHE A 139 27.15 -6.23 7.02
N ALA A 140 27.93 -7.28 6.75
CA ALA A 140 29.19 -7.54 7.46
C ALA A 140 30.26 -6.47 7.18
N THR A 141 30.29 -5.95 5.96
CA THR A 141 31.22 -4.90 5.53
C THR A 141 30.90 -3.56 6.20
N TYR A 142 29.64 -3.13 6.13
CA TYR A 142 29.25 -1.79 6.57
C TYR A 142 28.77 -1.70 8.01
N LYS A 143 28.37 -2.82 8.62
CA LYS A 143 27.92 -2.92 10.03
C LYS A 143 26.94 -1.80 10.41
N PRO A 144 25.80 -1.68 9.70
CA PRO A 144 24.84 -0.61 9.95
C PRO A 144 24.24 -0.71 11.35
N GLU A 145 23.85 0.43 11.92
CA GLU A 145 22.99 0.48 13.10
C GLU A 145 21.51 0.61 12.74
N PHE A 146 21.20 1.23 11.60
CA PHE A 146 19.82 1.47 11.14
C PHE A 146 19.62 0.97 9.71
N VAL A 147 18.49 0.32 9.48
CA VAL A 147 18.12 -0.20 8.16
C VAL A 147 16.75 0.35 7.75
N PHE A 148 16.65 0.89 6.55
CA PHE A 148 15.39 1.30 5.93
C PHE A 148 15.11 0.40 4.72
N HIS A 149 14.12 -0.47 4.86
CA HIS A 149 13.75 -1.42 3.82
C HIS A 149 12.63 -0.87 2.93
N THR A 150 13.01 -0.30 1.78
CA THR A 150 12.07 0.26 0.78
C THR A 150 12.03 -0.52 -0.54
N ALA A 151 12.86 -1.55 -0.69
CA ALA A 151 12.88 -2.39 -1.88
C ALA A 151 11.64 -3.29 -1.97
N ALA A 152 10.89 -3.16 -3.07
CA ALA A 152 9.76 -4.01 -3.41
C ALA A 152 9.40 -3.86 -4.89
N GLN A 153 8.75 -4.87 -5.46
CA GLN A 153 7.91 -4.69 -6.63
C GLN A 153 6.57 -4.10 -6.18
N ARG A 154 6.29 -2.87 -6.62
CA ARG A 154 5.17 -2.06 -6.15
C ARG A 154 3.99 -1.98 -7.11
N ASP A 155 4.18 -2.36 -8.38
CA ASP A 155 3.12 -2.31 -9.39
C ASP A 155 2.21 -3.54 -9.27
N PRO A 156 0.94 -3.38 -8.88
CA PRO A 156 -0.01 -4.49 -8.83
C PRO A 156 -0.20 -5.19 -10.17
N GLY A 157 -0.15 -4.47 -11.31
CA GLY A 157 -0.30 -5.04 -12.64
C GLY A 157 0.88 -5.95 -12.98
N PHE A 158 2.11 -5.49 -12.70
CA PHE A 158 3.29 -6.34 -12.80
C PHE A 158 3.18 -7.56 -11.87
N ALA A 159 2.76 -7.37 -10.62
CA ALA A 159 2.68 -8.45 -9.65
C ALA A 159 1.67 -9.56 -10.03
N GLU A 160 0.62 -9.22 -10.78
CA GLU A 160 -0.33 -10.21 -11.31
C GLU A 160 0.20 -10.94 -12.55
N ASN A 161 1.09 -10.32 -13.33
CA ASN A 161 1.66 -10.91 -14.54
C ASN A 161 2.98 -11.68 -14.29
N HIS A 162 3.72 -11.29 -13.25
CA HIS A 162 5.02 -11.84 -12.85
C HIS A 162 4.98 -12.15 -11.35
N ILE A 163 4.12 -13.09 -11.00
CA ILE A 163 3.79 -13.49 -9.63
C ILE A 163 5.01 -14.07 -8.93
N PHE A 164 5.73 -14.99 -9.59
CA PHE A 164 6.92 -15.62 -9.01
C PHE A 164 7.96 -14.56 -8.62
N ASP A 165 8.24 -13.61 -9.51
CA ASP A 165 9.17 -12.51 -9.26
C ASP A 165 8.68 -11.59 -8.13
N ALA A 166 7.39 -11.23 -8.15
CA ALA A 166 6.81 -10.38 -7.10
C ALA A 166 6.85 -11.06 -5.73
N VAL A 167 6.55 -12.35 -5.65
CA VAL A 167 6.64 -13.14 -4.41
C VAL A 167 8.09 -13.26 -3.94
N ASN A 168 9.02 -13.57 -4.85
CA ASN A 168 10.42 -13.71 -4.50
C ASN A 168 11.01 -12.38 -3.99
N ILE A 169 10.80 -11.28 -4.71
CA ILE A 169 11.29 -9.95 -4.32
C ILE A 169 10.64 -9.49 -3.03
N ASN A 170 9.31 -9.48 -2.96
CA ASN A 170 8.60 -8.89 -1.83
C ASN A 170 8.72 -9.78 -0.60
N VAL A 171 8.43 -11.09 -0.68
CA VAL A 171 8.39 -11.96 0.49
C VAL A 171 9.78 -12.47 0.84
N ILE A 172 10.46 -13.14 -0.09
CA ILE A 172 11.75 -13.79 0.20
C ILE A 172 12.86 -12.75 0.38
N GLY A 173 12.87 -11.69 -0.44
CA GLY A 173 13.77 -10.55 -0.27
C GLY A 173 13.60 -9.85 1.08
N SER A 174 12.36 -9.53 1.49
CA SER A 174 12.11 -8.94 2.82
C SER A 174 12.54 -9.88 3.95
N TRP A 175 12.30 -11.19 3.79
CA TRP A 175 12.72 -12.19 4.78
C TRP A 175 14.25 -12.27 4.89
N ASN A 176 14.97 -12.18 3.78
CA ASN A 176 16.44 -12.09 3.78
C ASN A 176 16.93 -10.83 4.51
N VAL A 177 16.30 -9.68 4.29
CA VAL A 177 16.62 -8.44 5.02
C VAL A 177 16.38 -8.59 6.52
N ALA A 178 15.25 -9.19 6.93
CA ALA A 178 14.96 -9.44 8.33
C ALA A 178 16.03 -10.33 9.00
N LYS A 179 16.45 -11.42 8.32
CA LYS A 179 17.55 -12.29 8.78
C LYS A 179 18.90 -11.57 8.82
N ALA A 180 19.23 -10.78 7.81
CA ALA A 180 20.48 -10.01 7.78
C ALA A 180 20.56 -9.01 8.93
N CYS A 181 19.43 -8.36 9.27
CA CYS A 181 19.31 -7.51 10.44
C CYS A 181 19.57 -8.30 11.74
N GLU A 182 18.87 -9.42 11.94
CA GLU A 182 19.03 -10.27 13.13
C GLU A 182 20.46 -10.80 13.30
N ASN A 183 21.11 -11.19 12.19
CA ASN A 183 22.45 -11.77 12.19
C ASN A 183 23.57 -10.73 12.34
N THR A 184 23.27 -9.43 12.28
CA THR A 184 24.28 -8.37 12.33
C THR A 184 24.19 -7.62 13.66
N PRO A 185 25.11 -7.87 14.62
CA PRO A 185 24.99 -7.35 15.99
C PRO A 185 24.96 -5.83 16.12
N SER A 186 25.44 -5.10 15.12
CA SER A 186 25.40 -3.63 15.11
C SER A 186 24.00 -3.08 14.87
N VAL A 187 23.11 -3.84 14.21
CA VAL A 187 21.77 -3.40 13.84
C VAL A 187 20.94 -3.23 15.10
N LYS A 188 20.48 -2.01 15.32
CA LYS A 188 19.60 -1.64 16.43
C LYS A 188 18.15 -1.65 15.98
N GLN A 189 17.91 -1.21 14.75
CA GLN A 189 16.56 -1.01 14.27
C GLN A 189 16.43 -1.12 12.75
N CYS A 190 15.29 -1.66 12.31
CA CYS A 190 14.90 -1.73 10.89
C CYS A 190 13.49 -1.17 10.69
N VAL A 191 13.32 -0.31 9.68
CA VAL A 191 12.03 0.29 9.30
C VAL A 191 11.61 -0.24 7.93
N PHE A 192 10.46 -0.91 7.88
CA PHE A 192 9.89 -1.49 6.67
C PHE A 192 8.81 -0.61 6.04
N SER A 193 8.95 -0.34 4.75
CA SER A 193 7.91 0.30 3.93
C SER A 193 6.87 -0.72 3.48
N SER A 194 5.66 -0.62 4.00
CA SER A 194 4.45 -1.38 3.61
C SER A 194 3.45 -0.49 2.85
N THR A 195 2.20 -0.93 2.72
CA THR A 195 1.13 -0.25 1.97
C THR A 195 -0.19 -0.33 2.72
N GLY A 196 -1.04 0.69 2.64
CA GLY A 196 -2.38 0.67 3.21
C GLY A 196 -3.27 -0.48 2.74
N LYS A 197 -2.98 -1.06 1.57
CA LYS A 197 -3.70 -2.24 1.06
C LYS A 197 -3.52 -3.48 1.94
N SER A 198 -2.47 -3.55 2.77
CA SER A 198 -2.26 -4.65 3.74
C SER A 198 -3.22 -4.59 4.94
N SER A 199 -3.94 -3.47 5.14
CA SER A 199 -4.97 -3.35 6.17
C SER A 199 -6.13 -4.32 5.96
N ARG A 200 -6.36 -4.82 4.74
CA ARG A 200 -7.38 -5.84 4.48
C ARG A 200 -7.09 -7.12 5.27
N TYR A 201 -8.12 -7.77 5.80
CA TYR A 201 -7.96 -9.05 6.53
C TYR A 201 -7.37 -10.13 5.62
N TYR A 202 -7.92 -10.24 4.42
CA TYR A 202 -7.49 -11.15 3.37
C TYR A 202 -7.63 -10.44 2.02
N THR A 203 -6.81 -10.84 1.05
CA THR A 203 -6.81 -10.30 -0.31
C THR A 203 -6.32 -11.39 -1.28
N ASP A 204 -6.86 -11.41 -2.49
CA ASP A 204 -6.42 -12.25 -3.60
C ASP A 204 -5.39 -11.54 -4.52
N GLU A 205 -5.27 -10.21 -4.39
CA GLU A 205 -4.26 -9.41 -5.06
C GLU A 205 -2.83 -9.74 -4.59
N VAL A 206 -1.97 -10.10 -5.53
CA VAL A 206 -0.61 -10.60 -5.25
C VAL A 206 0.23 -9.57 -4.52
N TYR A 207 0.25 -8.31 -5.00
CA TYR A 207 1.02 -7.24 -4.35
C TYR A 207 0.60 -7.06 -2.89
N SER A 208 -0.70 -6.89 -2.63
CA SER A 208 -1.25 -6.68 -1.29
C SER A 208 -0.98 -7.88 -0.37
N ALA A 209 -1.14 -9.10 -0.88
CA ALA A 209 -0.86 -10.35 -0.17
C ALA A 209 0.61 -10.45 0.25
N THR A 210 1.54 -10.19 -0.67
CA THR A 210 2.99 -10.25 -0.36
C THR A 210 3.37 -9.25 0.74
N LYS A 211 2.88 -8.00 0.66
CA LYS A 211 3.18 -6.97 1.68
C LYS A 211 2.58 -7.32 3.04
N LYS A 212 1.38 -7.90 3.10
CA LYS A 212 0.76 -8.37 4.35
C LYS A 212 1.60 -9.47 5.02
N ILE A 213 2.12 -10.43 4.26
CA ILE A 213 3.04 -11.46 4.80
C ILE A 213 4.32 -10.80 5.33
N CYS A 214 4.86 -9.80 4.63
CA CYS A 214 6.06 -9.09 5.09
C CYS A 214 5.84 -8.37 6.43
N GLU A 215 4.66 -7.80 6.68
CA GLU A 215 4.36 -7.21 7.99
C GLU A 215 4.44 -8.26 9.11
N LEU A 216 3.96 -9.48 8.86
CA LEU A 216 4.07 -10.60 9.80
C LEU A 216 5.52 -11.08 9.97
N VAL A 217 6.34 -11.00 8.93
CA VAL A 217 7.80 -11.24 9.01
C VAL A 217 8.42 -10.24 9.97
N PHE A 218 8.25 -8.94 9.74
CA PHE A 218 8.89 -7.93 10.57
C PHE A 218 8.36 -7.94 12.02
N ASP A 219 7.07 -8.21 12.24
CA ASP A 219 6.54 -8.42 13.59
C ASP A 219 7.14 -9.66 14.28
N THR A 220 7.25 -10.79 13.57
CA THR A 220 7.85 -12.00 14.15
C THR A 220 9.30 -11.77 14.53
N TYR A 221 10.09 -11.10 13.69
CA TYR A 221 11.47 -10.76 13.98
C TYR A 221 11.60 -9.75 15.13
N ALA A 222 10.64 -8.82 15.29
CA ALA A 222 10.58 -7.94 16.46
C ALA A 222 10.31 -8.68 17.77
N ARG A 223 9.58 -9.80 17.71
CA ARG A 223 9.28 -10.65 18.87
C ARG A 223 10.43 -11.56 19.29
N ARG A 224 11.22 -12.06 18.34
CA ARG A 224 12.27 -13.06 18.61
C ARG A 224 13.70 -12.51 18.70
N SER A 225 13.95 -11.31 18.19
CA SER A 225 15.31 -10.74 18.12
C SER A 225 15.46 -9.51 19.02
N ALA A 226 16.71 -9.10 19.25
CA ALA A 226 17.02 -7.84 19.94
C ALA A 226 16.84 -6.60 19.04
N VAL A 227 16.72 -6.80 17.72
CA VAL A 227 16.51 -5.71 16.76
C VAL A 227 15.09 -5.22 16.87
N ARG A 228 14.91 -3.89 16.94
CA ARG A 228 13.58 -3.30 16.91
C ARG A 228 13.12 -3.17 15.46
N TYR A 229 11.86 -3.48 15.19
CA TYR A 229 11.29 -3.28 13.86
C TYR A 229 10.10 -2.34 13.92
N SER A 230 10.01 -1.49 12.90
CA SER A 230 8.85 -0.63 12.66
C SER A 230 8.36 -0.85 11.24
N ILE A 231 7.07 -0.63 11.04
CA ILE A 231 6.41 -0.71 9.74
C ILE A 231 5.84 0.68 9.42
N VAL A 232 5.80 1.04 8.15
CA VAL A 232 5.13 2.25 7.69
C VAL A 232 4.19 1.88 6.56
N ARG A 233 2.90 2.17 6.67
CA ARG A 233 1.95 1.92 5.57
C ARG A 233 1.68 3.21 4.81
N PHE A 234 1.94 3.19 3.51
CA PHE A 234 1.63 4.30 2.61
C PHE A 234 0.32 4.10 1.85
N THR A 235 -0.39 5.19 1.58
CA THR A 235 -1.38 5.23 0.49
C THR A 235 -0.68 5.54 -0.85
N HIS A 236 -1.43 5.92 -1.89
CA HIS A 236 -0.88 6.27 -3.20
C HIS A 236 0.14 7.42 -3.08
N ILE A 237 1.39 7.18 -3.45
CA ILE A 237 2.44 8.22 -3.46
C ILE A 237 2.36 9.02 -4.76
N LEU A 238 2.14 10.33 -4.68
CA LEU A 238 1.94 11.21 -5.85
C LEU A 238 3.13 11.23 -6.79
N ASP A 239 4.31 11.62 -6.29
CA ASP A 239 5.53 11.99 -7.03
C ASP A 239 6.13 10.88 -7.92
N ASN A 240 5.58 9.66 -7.83
CA ASN A 240 5.93 8.53 -8.66
C ASN A 240 4.74 7.56 -8.83
N SER A 241 3.50 8.03 -8.72
CA SER A 241 2.36 7.19 -9.07
C SER A 241 2.38 6.95 -10.58
N LEU A 242 1.95 5.76 -11.03
CA LEU A 242 1.77 5.49 -12.46
C LEU A 242 0.87 6.54 -13.10
N MET A 243 -0.15 6.97 -12.35
CA MET A 243 -1.07 8.04 -12.69
C MET A 243 -0.35 9.39 -12.92
N ASP A 244 0.52 9.83 -12.01
CA ASP A 244 1.26 11.10 -12.20
C ASP A 244 2.28 11.00 -13.35
N ILE A 245 2.92 9.85 -13.56
CA ILE A 245 3.79 9.63 -14.71
C ILE A 245 2.99 9.68 -16.02
N GLU A 246 1.87 8.97 -16.10
CA GLU A 246 0.96 8.99 -17.27
C GLU A 246 0.46 10.42 -17.54
N PHE A 247 0.19 11.21 -16.50
CA PHE A 247 -0.31 12.57 -16.65
C PHE A 247 0.78 13.58 -17.01
N GLN A 248 1.99 13.42 -16.50
CA GLN A 248 3.14 14.21 -16.94
C GLN A 248 3.53 13.87 -18.39
N ASN A 249 3.41 12.61 -18.78
CA ASN A 249 3.65 12.15 -20.15
C ASN A 249 2.53 12.52 -21.12
N ALA A 250 1.35 12.92 -20.64
CA ALA A 250 0.23 13.35 -21.48
C ALA A 250 0.59 14.40 -22.53
N ARG A 251 1.66 15.19 -22.32
CA ARG A 251 2.19 16.14 -23.32
C ARG A 251 2.76 15.48 -24.59
N ASN A 252 3.17 14.22 -24.49
CA ASN A 252 3.82 13.43 -25.54
C ASN A 252 3.02 12.19 -25.96
N GLU A 253 1.94 11.85 -25.25
CA GLU A 253 1.06 10.73 -25.56
C GLU A 253 -0.07 11.17 -26.51
N ASP A 254 -0.64 10.23 -27.27
CA ASP A 254 -1.76 10.50 -28.19
C ASP A 254 -3.13 10.41 -27.50
N HIS A 255 -3.19 9.83 -26.30
CA HIS A 255 -4.38 9.67 -25.45
C HIS A 255 -3.99 9.42 -23.98
N LEU A 256 -4.97 9.53 -23.08
CA LEU A 256 -4.80 9.24 -21.65
C LEU A 256 -5.81 8.17 -21.20
N SER A 257 -5.31 7.14 -20.52
CA SER A 257 -6.11 6.00 -20.09
C SER A 257 -6.56 6.15 -18.64
N ILE A 258 -7.87 6.00 -18.40
CA ILE A 258 -8.47 5.95 -17.06
C ILE A 258 -9.13 4.59 -16.86
N HIS A 259 -9.06 4.04 -15.65
CA HIS A 259 -9.70 2.76 -15.36
C HIS A 259 -11.22 2.87 -15.50
N SER A 260 -11.84 3.79 -14.76
CA SER A 260 -13.26 4.08 -14.86
C SER A 260 -13.56 5.46 -14.26
N PRO A 261 -14.64 6.13 -14.68
CA PRO A 261 -15.14 7.30 -13.97
C PRO A 261 -15.61 6.92 -12.55
N GLY A 262 -15.67 7.88 -11.64
CA GLY A 262 -16.13 7.69 -10.27
C GLY A 262 -15.17 6.94 -9.35
N LYS A 263 -13.89 6.81 -9.74
CA LYS A 263 -12.84 6.23 -8.90
C LYS A 263 -12.12 7.30 -8.12
N TYR A 264 -12.11 7.15 -6.80
CA TYR A 264 -11.52 8.10 -5.87
C TYR A 264 -10.31 7.51 -5.18
N VAL A 265 -9.24 8.30 -5.08
CA VAL A 265 -8.01 7.90 -4.41
C VAL A 265 -7.63 8.95 -3.37
N THR A 266 -7.16 8.48 -2.22
CA THR A 266 -6.38 9.32 -1.30
C THR A 266 -4.91 9.15 -1.63
N ALA A 267 -4.15 10.22 -1.44
CA ALA A 267 -2.74 10.24 -1.80
C ALA A 267 -1.88 10.85 -0.69
N GLN A 268 -0.59 10.58 -0.79
CA GLN A 268 0.45 11.06 0.10
C GLN A 268 1.62 11.55 -0.76
N ASN A 269 2.29 12.62 -0.34
CA ASN A 269 3.48 13.09 -1.04
C ASN A 269 4.73 12.32 -0.55
N VAL A 270 5.79 12.30 -1.37
CA VAL A 270 7.00 11.54 -1.03
C VAL A 270 7.75 12.09 0.19
N GLN A 271 7.63 13.39 0.49
CA GLN A 271 8.26 13.99 1.67
C GLN A 271 7.62 13.46 2.96
N GLU A 272 6.29 13.37 3.00
CA GLU A 272 5.56 12.73 4.09
C GLU A 272 5.97 11.26 4.24
N ALA A 273 6.20 10.56 3.13
CA ALA A 273 6.65 9.17 3.20
C ALA A 273 8.02 9.05 3.86
N ALA A 274 8.98 9.92 3.52
CA ALA A 274 10.28 9.97 4.17
C ALA A 274 10.18 10.39 5.66
N ASP A 275 9.37 11.40 5.98
CA ASP A 275 9.16 11.87 7.35
C ASP A 275 8.51 10.78 8.23
N LEU A 276 7.59 9.99 7.67
CA LEU A 276 6.96 8.87 8.37
C LEU A 276 7.94 7.72 8.63
N MET A 277 8.84 7.44 7.68
CA MET A 277 9.94 6.47 7.87
C MET A 277 10.91 6.89 8.97
N LEU A 278 11.19 8.18 9.09
CA LEU A 278 12.05 8.71 10.16
C LEU A 278 11.34 8.73 11.51
N ASN A 279 10.06 9.12 11.58
CA ASN A 279 9.25 9.02 12.81
C ASN A 279 9.17 7.58 13.33
N ALA A 280 9.13 6.60 12.43
CA ALA A 280 9.12 5.19 12.80
C ALA A 280 10.35 4.76 13.64
N LEU A 281 11.44 5.53 13.60
CA LEU A 281 12.59 5.34 14.48
C LEU A 281 12.22 5.47 15.97
N LEU A 282 11.49 6.54 16.29
CA LEU A 282 11.13 6.92 17.66
C LEU A 282 10.03 6.04 18.26
N HIS A 283 9.19 5.45 17.42
CA HIS A 283 8.02 4.68 17.83
C HIS A 283 8.21 3.16 17.73
N SER A 284 9.45 2.67 17.71
CA SER A 284 9.71 1.23 17.79
C SER A 284 9.63 0.70 19.21
N SER A 285 9.30 -0.58 19.36
CA SER A 285 9.22 -1.24 20.67
C SER A 285 9.94 -2.60 20.63
N PRO A 286 10.61 -3.01 21.71
CA PRO A 286 11.05 -4.40 21.86
C PRO A 286 9.83 -5.34 21.88
N GLY A 287 9.95 -6.51 21.25
CA GLY A 287 8.93 -7.56 21.37
C GLY A 287 7.67 -7.38 20.52
N LYS A 288 7.57 -6.34 19.67
CA LYS A 288 6.49 -6.20 18.67
C LYS A 288 6.87 -5.17 17.60
N ALA A 289 6.35 -5.33 16.38
CA ALA A 289 6.50 -4.30 15.35
C ALA A 289 5.33 -3.31 15.39
N ASN A 290 5.63 -2.05 15.68
CA ASN A 290 4.63 -0.99 15.53
C ASN A 290 4.58 -0.53 14.07
N PHE A 291 3.39 -0.32 13.53
CA PHE A 291 3.19 0.34 12.25
C PHE A 291 2.72 1.79 12.43
N LEU A 292 3.18 2.65 11.53
CA LEU A 292 2.82 4.07 11.48
C LEU A 292 2.05 4.39 10.19
N ILE A 293 1.03 5.24 10.31
CA ILE A 293 0.23 5.77 9.20
C ILE A 293 -0.06 7.25 9.39
N VAL A 294 -0.25 7.96 8.28
CA VAL A 294 -0.74 9.34 8.31
C VAL A 294 -2.20 9.36 8.75
N ARG A 295 -2.53 10.24 9.70
CA ARG A 295 -3.91 10.40 10.19
C ARG A 295 -4.82 11.09 9.18
N ASN A 296 -4.37 12.22 8.61
CA ASN A 296 -5.13 12.99 7.62
C ASN A 296 -4.68 12.66 6.19
N LEU A 297 -5.50 11.90 5.46
CA LEU A 297 -5.24 11.53 4.07
C LEU A 297 -5.78 12.55 3.04
N GLU A 298 -6.33 13.67 3.52
CA GLU A 298 -7.15 14.63 2.74
C GLU A 298 -8.38 13.98 2.11
N TRP A 299 -9.17 14.81 1.42
CA TRP A 299 -10.34 14.35 0.69
C TRP A 299 -9.95 13.43 -0.48
N PRO A 300 -10.67 12.32 -0.70
CA PRO A 300 -10.45 11.48 -1.88
C PRO A 300 -10.69 12.28 -3.17
N VAL A 301 -9.77 12.12 -4.13
CA VAL A 301 -9.78 12.84 -5.41
C VAL A 301 -10.15 11.86 -6.53
N GLU A 302 -11.01 12.28 -7.45
CA GLU A 302 -11.40 11.42 -8.58
C GLU A 302 -10.26 11.30 -9.62
N SER A 303 -9.93 10.09 -10.06
CA SER A 303 -8.85 9.90 -11.04
C SER A 303 -9.11 10.59 -12.39
N LEU A 304 -10.38 10.63 -12.82
CA LEU A 304 -10.79 11.34 -14.03
C LEU A 304 -10.61 12.85 -13.90
N GLU A 305 -10.95 13.43 -12.75
CA GLU A 305 -10.80 14.87 -12.49
C GLU A 305 -9.35 15.32 -12.62
N VAL A 306 -8.41 14.53 -12.08
CA VAL A 306 -6.98 14.81 -12.18
C VAL A 306 -6.50 14.76 -13.63
N ALA A 307 -6.94 13.76 -14.39
CA ALA A 307 -6.59 13.65 -15.81
C ALA A 307 -7.08 14.85 -16.62
N LEU A 308 -8.35 15.23 -16.42
CA LEU A 308 -8.95 16.38 -17.09
C LEU A 308 -8.25 17.69 -16.71
N TYR A 309 -7.86 17.86 -15.45
CA TYR A 309 -7.07 18.99 -14.98
C TYR A 309 -5.75 19.10 -15.73
N TYR A 310 -4.96 18.02 -15.81
CA TYR A 310 -3.67 18.05 -16.50
C TYR A 310 -3.79 18.24 -18.03
N ILE A 311 -4.81 17.68 -18.66
CA ILE A 311 -5.09 17.91 -20.09
C ILE A 311 -5.40 19.40 -20.33
N LYS A 312 -6.24 20.00 -19.49
CA LYS A 312 -6.57 21.43 -19.54
C LYS A 312 -5.31 22.30 -19.37
N GLU A 313 -4.52 22.02 -18.33
CA GLU A 313 -3.29 22.78 -18.02
C GLU A 313 -2.21 22.64 -19.09
N ALA A 314 -2.11 21.48 -19.74
CA ALA A 314 -1.16 21.28 -20.84
C ALA A 314 -1.53 22.09 -22.10
N GLY A 315 -2.80 22.49 -22.26
CA GLY A 315 -3.31 23.20 -23.43
C GLY A 315 -3.38 22.37 -24.72
N SER A 316 -2.80 21.17 -24.72
CA SER A 316 -2.89 20.18 -25.81
C SER A 316 -3.95 19.14 -25.44
N PHE A 317 -5.12 19.25 -26.06
CA PHE A 317 -6.22 18.34 -25.80
C PHE A 317 -5.97 16.98 -26.46
N ILE A 318 -5.93 15.94 -25.65
CA ILE A 318 -5.87 14.54 -26.07
C ILE A 318 -7.13 13.81 -25.59
N PRO A 319 -7.54 12.71 -26.25
CA PRO A 319 -8.67 11.90 -25.80
C PRO A 319 -8.42 11.22 -24.45
N VAL A 320 -9.43 11.20 -23.59
CA VAL A 320 -9.51 10.28 -22.46
C VAL A 320 -10.27 9.01 -22.87
N ILE A 321 -9.73 7.85 -22.50
CA ILE A 321 -10.38 6.55 -22.72
C ILE A 321 -10.58 5.79 -21.40
N PHE A 322 -11.56 4.89 -21.38
CA PHE A 322 -11.82 3.99 -20.27
C PHE A 322 -11.39 2.56 -20.59
N ARG A 323 -10.60 1.94 -19.71
CA ARG A 323 -10.03 0.59 -19.90
C ARG A 323 -10.54 -0.46 -18.92
N GLY A 324 -11.23 -0.05 -17.87
CA GLY A 324 -11.59 -0.92 -16.76
C GLY A 324 -10.45 -1.13 -15.78
N ASN A 325 -10.74 -1.93 -14.77
CA ASN A 325 -9.77 -2.25 -13.73
C ASN A 325 -8.87 -3.38 -14.24
N PRO A 326 -7.56 -3.15 -14.36
CA PRO A 326 -6.65 -4.25 -14.59
C PRO A 326 -6.66 -5.21 -13.39
N PRO A 327 -6.26 -6.48 -13.60
CA PRO A 327 -6.02 -7.41 -12.50
C PRO A 327 -5.14 -6.78 -11.41
N GLY A 328 -5.47 -7.02 -10.14
CA GLY A 328 -4.72 -6.50 -8.99
C GLY A 328 -5.13 -5.09 -8.53
N TYR A 329 -6.11 -4.46 -9.18
CA TYR A 329 -6.68 -3.15 -8.81
C TYR A 329 -8.16 -3.24 -8.41
N SER A 330 -8.55 -4.36 -7.80
CA SER A 330 -9.92 -4.60 -7.34
C SER A 330 -10.12 -4.07 -5.91
N GLU A 331 -11.02 -3.11 -5.75
CA GLU A 331 -11.18 -2.39 -4.49
C GLU A 331 -12.48 -2.75 -3.78
N LYS A 332 -12.81 -4.05 -3.70
CA LYS A 332 -14.01 -4.46 -2.98
C LYS A 332 -13.78 -4.32 -1.47
N PHE A 333 -14.32 -3.26 -0.91
CA PHE A 333 -14.30 -3.00 0.52
C PHE A 333 -15.34 -3.88 1.21
N PHE A 334 -14.92 -4.66 2.20
CA PHE A 334 -15.85 -5.37 3.07
C PHE A 334 -16.18 -4.47 4.26
N ARG A 335 -17.47 -4.19 4.49
CA ARG A 335 -17.92 -3.17 5.44
C ARG A 335 -17.27 -3.26 6.82
N GLY A 336 -17.14 -4.47 7.37
CA GLY A 336 -16.52 -4.67 8.68
C GLY A 336 -15.00 -4.61 8.70
N GLN A 337 -14.32 -4.08 7.67
CA GLN A 337 -12.88 -3.85 7.69
C GLN A 337 -12.47 -2.73 8.66
N MET A 338 -13.30 -1.72 8.84
CA MET A 338 -12.99 -0.52 9.62
C MET A 338 -13.72 -0.54 10.96
N ASP A 339 -13.20 0.20 11.95
CA ASP A 339 -13.89 0.41 13.22
C ASP A 339 -14.97 1.49 13.10
N TRP A 340 -16.23 1.05 13.00
CA TRP A 340 -17.39 1.95 12.88
C TRP A 340 -17.94 2.44 14.21
N SER A 341 -17.38 2.01 15.35
CA SER A 341 -17.79 2.53 16.66
C SER A 341 -17.33 3.98 16.89
N HIS A 342 -16.27 4.40 16.20
CA HIS A 342 -15.73 5.76 16.23
C HIS A 342 -15.65 6.37 14.83
N PRO A 343 -16.79 6.70 14.19
CA PRO A 343 -16.83 7.08 12.77
C PRO A 343 -16.03 8.35 12.42
N GLN A 344 -15.76 9.21 13.41
CA GLN A 344 -14.93 10.41 13.23
C GLN A 344 -13.42 10.12 13.18
N GLU A 345 -13.02 8.87 13.48
CA GLU A 345 -11.62 8.44 13.56
C GLU A 345 -11.27 7.39 12.50
N LEU A 346 -12.15 7.19 11.51
CA LEU A 346 -11.93 6.23 10.42
C LEU A 346 -10.68 6.60 9.62
N ASN A 347 -9.81 5.63 9.39
CA ASN A 347 -8.65 5.77 8.53
C ASN A 347 -8.47 4.50 7.67
N LEU A 348 -8.35 4.68 6.35
CA LEU A 348 -8.36 3.58 5.37
C LEU A 348 -7.13 2.65 5.45
N LEU A 349 -6.13 2.98 6.26
CA LEU A 349 -4.86 2.26 6.36
C LEU A 349 -4.76 1.37 7.61
N ILE A 350 -5.84 1.27 8.40
CA ILE A 350 -5.93 0.49 9.64
C ILE A 350 -7.27 -0.27 9.68
N ASN A 351 -7.24 -1.53 10.11
CA ASN A 351 -8.47 -2.31 10.30
C ASN A 351 -8.93 -2.38 11.75
N VAL A 352 -10.14 -2.86 11.99
CA VAL A 352 -10.75 -2.89 13.33
C VAL A 352 -9.94 -3.66 14.36
N TYR A 353 -9.26 -4.75 13.99
CA TYR A 353 -8.46 -5.54 14.93
C TYR A 353 -7.17 -4.83 15.35
N GLU A 354 -6.70 -3.92 14.50
CA GLU A 354 -5.51 -3.11 14.75
C GLU A 354 -5.86 -1.80 15.49
N CYS A 355 -7.14 -1.49 15.76
CA CYS A 355 -7.54 -0.23 16.40
C CYS A 355 -7.47 -0.24 17.93
N ASN A 356 -7.48 -1.40 18.59
CA ASN A 356 -7.68 -1.50 20.04
C ASN A 356 -6.62 -0.77 20.87
N ASP A 357 -5.36 -0.82 20.43
CA ASP A 357 -4.21 -0.21 21.12
C ASP A 357 -3.57 0.90 20.29
N LYS A 358 -4.33 1.54 19.40
CA LYS A 358 -3.82 2.64 18.60
C LYS A 358 -3.49 3.83 19.51
N SER A 359 -2.40 4.51 19.19
CA SER A 359 -1.95 5.74 19.82
C SER A 359 -1.60 6.77 18.75
N TYR A 360 -1.26 7.98 19.19
CA TYR A 360 -0.87 9.07 18.31
C TYR A 360 0.49 9.60 18.73
N ASN A 361 1.23 10.18 17.79
CA ASN A 361 2.38 11.00 18.15
C ASN A 361 1.93 12.30 18.84
N GLU A 362 2.88 13.09 19.33
CA GLU A 362 2.62 14.31 20.11
C GLU A 362 1.71 15.31 19.37
N GLU A 363 1.94 15.54 18.08
CA GLU A 363 1.16 16.46 17.25
C GLU A 363 -0.17 15.87 16.77
N GLY A 364 -0.39 14.58 16.96
CA GLY A 364 -1.62 13.90 16.60
C GLY A 364 -1.85 13.75 15.10
N ASP A 365 -0.83 13.90 14.25
CA ASP A 365 -0.90 13.75 12.79
C ASP A 365 -0.48 12.35 12.29
N ILE A 366 0.07 11.52 13.18
CA ILE A 366 0.47 10.13 12.92
C ILE A 366 -0.28 9.19 13.87
N ILE A 367 -0.85 8.11 13.32
CA ILE A 367 -1.41 7.00 14.09
C ILE A 367 -0.35 5.91 14.19
N ILE A 368 -0.17 5.39 15.40
CA ILE A 368 0.77 4.30 15.72
C ILE A 368 -0.06 3.13 16.25
N SER A 369 0.07 1.97 15.62
CA SER A 369 -0.53 0.73 16.13
C SER A 369 0.37 -0.46 15.81
N HIS A 370 -0.14 -1.68 15.85
CA HIS A 370 0.61 -2.89 15.58
C HIS A 370 -0.27 -3.93 14.90
N VAL A 371 0.35 -4.83 14.14
CA VAL A 371 -0.36 -5.90 13.43
C VAL A 371 -0.76 -7.02 14.39
N CYS A 372 -1.82 -7.75 14.06
CA CYS A 372 -2.16 -8.96 14.80
C CYS A 372 -1.03 -10.01 14.63
N PRO A 373 -0.42 -10.48 15.74
CA PRO A 373 0.72 -11.37 15.65
C PRO A 373 0.31 -12.77 15.19
N VAL A 374 1.25 -13.51 14.62
CA VAL A 374 1.13 -14.94 14.29
C VAL A 374 2.21 -15.75 14.99
N ASP A 375 1.98 -17.03 15.22
CA ASP A 375 3.00 -17.90 15.80
C ASP A 375 4.19 -18.05 14.85
N GLU A 376 5.38 -18.00 15.44
CA GLU A 376 6.64 -17.98 14.68
C GLU A 376 6.79 -19.23 13.79
N GLU A 377 6.50 -20.41 14.35
CA GLU A 377 6.60 -21.68 13.64
C GLU A 377 5.69 -21.70 12.39
N ILE A 378 4.43 -21.28 12.54
CA ILE A 378 3.47 -21.20 11.43
C ILE A 378 4.00 -20.28 10.34
N LEU A 379 4.55 -19.11 10.70
CA LEU A 379 5.12 -18.19 9.73
C LEU A 379 6.33 -18.78 9.00
N LEU A 380 7.32 -19.31 9.74
CA LEU A 380 8.54 -19.84 9.16
C LEU A 380 8.27 -21.03 8.23
N GLU A 381 7.31 -21.89 8.59
CA GLU A 381 6.85 -22.96 7.72
C GLU A 381 6.20 -22.42 6.44
N SER A 382 5.29 -21.44 6.55
CA SER A 382 4.65 -20.80 5.40
C SER A 382 5.68 -20.16 4.46
N LEU A 383 6.67 -19.45 5.01
CA LEU A 383 7.76 -18.85 4.23
C LEU A 383 8.60 -19.93 3.52
N THR A 384 8.87 -21.05 4.18
CA THR A 384 9.61 -22.18 3.59
C THR A 384 8.82 -22.80 2.42
N ARG A 385 7.50 -23.00 2.58
CA ARG A 385 6.63 -23.50 1.51
C ARG A 385 6.53 -22.52 0.33
N ILE A 386 6.48 -21.21 0.61
CA ILE A 386 6.53 -20.15 -0.43
C ILE A 386 7.86 -20.21 -1.18
N LYS A 387 8.99 -20.22 -0.45
CA LYS A 387 10.33 -20.23 -1.02
C LYS A 387 10.58 -21.41 -1.97
N ASN A 388 10.03 -22.58 -1.63
CA ASN A 388 10.22 -23.82 -2.40
C ASN A 388 9.22 -23.98 -3.55
N THR A 389 8.41 -22.96 -3.86
CA THR A 389 7.44 -23.01 -4.96
C THR A 389 8.01 -22.32 -6.19
N GLU A 390 7.95 -22.99 -7.33
CA GLU A 390 8.39 -22.47 -8.63
C GLU A 390 7.21 -22.34 -9.60
N GLY A 391 7.32 -21.39 -10.54
CA GLY A 391 6.33 -21.16 -11.60
C GLY A 391 5.15 -20.28 -11.19
N GLU A 392 4.63 -19.52 -12.14
CA GLU A 392 3.66 -18.42 -11.90
C GLU A 392 2.36 -18.87 -11.22
N ASN A 393 1.64 -19.82 -11.84
CA ASN A 393 0.37 -20.30 -11.32
C ASN A 393 0.50 -20.97 -9.96
N CYS A 394 1.53 -21.80 -9.79
CA CYS A 394 1.83 -22.45 -8.52
C CYS A 394 2.15 -21.43 -7.44
N SER A 395 2.88 -20.37 -7.78
CA SER A 395 3.25 -19.29 -6.86
C SER A 395 2.03 -18.52 -6.36
N LYS A 396 1.07 -18.18 -7.24
CA LYS A 396 -0.17 -17.51 -6.79
C LYS A 396 -0.98 -18.39 -5.85
N VAL A 397 -1.21 -19.65 -6.24
CA VAL A 397 -1.96 -20.60 -5.41
C VAL A 397 -1.26 -20.80 -4.06
N ARG A 398 0.06 -20.98 -4.04
CA ARG A 398 0.83 -21.10 -2.80
C ARG A 398 0.73 -19.85 -1.95
N LEU A 399 0.99 -18.68 -2.51
CA LEU A 399 0.93 -17.40 -1.79
C LEU A 399 -0.41 -17.22 -1.08
N LEU A 400 -1.51 -17.42 -1.81
CA LEU A 400 -2.86 -17.24 -1.26
C LEU A 400 -3.22 -18.33 -0.24
N THR A 401 -2.75 -19.57 -0.44
CA THR A 401 -2.95 -20.66 0.51
C THR A 401 -2.24 -20.39 1.83
N GLU A 402 -0.97 -19.98 1.78
CA GLU A 402 -0.22 -19.63 3.00
C GLU A 402 -0.76 -18.36 3.64
N LEU A 403 -1.21 -17.37 2.86
CA LEU A 403 -1.88 -16.20 3.43
C LEU A 403 -3.13 -16.60 4.22
N LYS A 404 -3.94 -17.55 3.74
CA LYS A 404 -5.09 -18.06 4.50
C LYS A 404 -4.65 -18.70 5.82
N VAL A 405 -3.60 -19.51 5.81
CA VAL A 405 -3.04 -20.13 7.03
C VAL A 405 -2.63 -19.05 8.04
N LEU A 406 -1.92 -18.03 7.59
CA LEU A 406 -1.47 -16.93 8.44
C LEU A 406 -2.62 -16.08 8.98
N VAL A 407 -3.63 -15.79 8.14
CA VAL A 407 -4.83 -15.06 8.57
C VAL A 407 -5.62 -15.86 9.58
N ARG A 408 -5.79 -17.17 9.40
CA ARG A 408 -6.41 -18.05 10.42
C ARG A 408 -5.67 -17.97 11.75
N ALA A 409 -4.34 -18.10 11.71
CA ALA A 409 -3.51 -18.02 12.89
C ALA A 409 -3.60 -16.66 13.58
N ALA A 410 -3.72 -15.55 12.84
CA ALA A 410 -3.92 -14.23 13.42
C ALA A 410 -5.32 -14.09 14.06
N LEU A 411 -6.35 -14.63 13.41
CA LEU A 411 -7.74 -14.57 13.90
C LEU A 411 -7.98 -15.40 15.17
N THR A 412 -7.09 -16.31 15.56
CA THR A 412 -7.17 -16.96 16.89
C THR A 412 -6.87 -15.99 18.03
N LYS A 413 -6.16 -14.88 17.75
CA LYS A 413 -5.68 -13.91 18.74
C LYS A 413 -6.52 -12.63 18.81
N VAL A 414 -7.59 -12.52 18.05
CA VAL A 414 -8.50 -11.36 18.05
C VAL A 414 -9.76 -11.62 18.87
N ASP A 415 -10.42 -10.53 19.27
CA ASP A 415 -11.71 -10.58 19.98
C ASP A 415 -12.81 -11.18 19.08
N LYS A 416 -13.40 -12.30 19.52
CA LYS A 416 -14.44 -13.03 18.80
C LYS A 416 -15.75 -12.24 18.69
N GLY A 417 -16.08 -11.42 19.68
CA GLY A 417 -17.24 -10.53 19.64
C GLY A 417 -17.09 -9.44 18.57
N VAL A 418 -15.86 -8.95 18.35
CA VAL A 418 -15.57 -8.04 17.22
C VAL A 418 -15.78 -8.77 15.89
N THR A 419 -15.26 -9.99 15.74
CA THR A 419 -15.47 -10.81 14.54
C THR A 419 -16.95 -11.07 14.25
N PHE A 420 -17.75 -11.39 15.27
CA PHE A 420 -19.19 -11.58 15.12
C PHE A 420 -19.88 -10.31 14.62
N LYS A 421 -19.59 -9.14 15.21
CA LYS A 421 -20.16 -7.85 14.78
C LYS A 421 -19.81 -7.51 13.32
N ILE A 422 -18.59 -7.81 12.89
CA ILE A 422 -18.13 -7.65 11.50
C ILE A 422 -19.03 -8.44 10.55
N LEU A 423 -19.29 -9.71 10.87
CA LEU A 423 -20.12 -10.60 10.05
C LEU A 423 -21.60 -10.20 10.10
N GLU A 424 -22.12 -9.93 11.29
CA GLU A 424 -23.51 -9.50 11.50
C GLU A 424 -23.85 -8.27 10.66
N TRP A 425 -22.97 -7.26 10.66
CA TRP A 425 -23.15 -6.02 9.94
C TRP A 425 -22.81 -6.15 8.45
N GLY A 426 -21.68 -6.77 8.11
CA GLY A 426 -21.18 -6.89 6.74
C GLY A 426 -22.03 -7.79 5.85
N LEU A 427 -22.74 -8.77 6.43
CA LEU A 427 -23.59 -9.70 5.69
C LEU A 427 -25.05 -9.26 5.59
N LYS A 428 -25.44 -8.02 5.97
CA LYS A 428 -26.84 -7.61 5.86
C LYS A 428 -27.24 -7.43 4.37
N PRO A 429 -28.32 -8.11 3.89
CA PRO A 429 -28.70 -8.08 2.47
C PRO A 429 -28.94 -6.67 1.92
N GLN A 430 -29.48 -5.77 2.74
CA GLN A 430 -29.71 -4.37 2.37
C GLN A 430 -28.44 -3.62 1.96
N TYR A 431 -27.31 -3.89 2.62
CA TYR A 431 -26.05 -3.24 2.32
C TYR A 431 -25.38 -3.85 1.09
N LEU A 432 -25.37 -5.19 0.99
CA LEU A 432 -24.88 -5.89 -0.19
C LEU A 432 -25.63 -5.44 -1.45
N LYS A 433 -26.96 -5.34 -1.37
CA LYS A 433 -27.79 -4.82 -2.47
C LYS A 433 -27.47 -3.37 -2.82
N ALA A 434 -27.30 -2.50 -1.83
CA ALA A 434 -26.96 -1.10 -2.06
C ALA A 434 -25.59 -0.92 -2.72
N GLU A 435 -24.65 -1.82 -2.45
CA GLU A 435 -23.30 -1.80 -3.03
C GLU A 435 -23.20 -2.56 -4.36
N GLY A 436 -24.28 -3.21 -4.80
CA GLY A 436 -24.23 -4.10 -5.97
C GLY A 436 -23.31 -5.30 -5.76
N THR A 437 -23.16 -5.76 -4.51
CA THR A 437 -22.31 -6.88 -4.13
C THR A 437 -23.14 -8.05 -3.62
N THR A 438 -22.47 -9.18 -3.40
CA THR A 438 -23.03 -10.44 -2.91
C THR A 438 -22.01 -11.06 -1.98
N ILE A 439 -22.41 -12.02 -1.17
CA ILE A 439 -21.50 -12.68 -0.22
C ILE A 439 -20.35 -13.38 -0.96
N ALA A 440 -20.62 -13.95 -2.15
CA ALA A 440 -19.61 -14.59 -2.99
C ALA A 440 -18.42 -13.67 -3.32
N HIS A 441 -18.63 -12.35 -3.40
CA HIS A 441 -17.57 -11.39 -3.62
C HIS A 441 -16.55 -11.31 -2.47
N TYR A 442 -16.95 -11.73 -1.27
CA TYR A 442 -16.13 -11.71 -0.06
C TYR A 442 -15.86 -13.13 0.46
N GLY A 443 -16.16 -14.16 -0.34
CA GLY A 443 -16.19 -15.57 0.09
C GLY A 443 -14.99 -16.00 0.93
N PRO A 444 -13.73 -15.81 0.47
CA PRO A 444 -12.56 -16.17 1.27
C PRO A 444 -12.48 -15.43 2.61
N THR A 445 -12.76 -14.13 2.63
CA THR A 445 -12.73 -13.32 3.86
C THR A 445 -13.83 -13.77 4.82
N VAL A 446 -15.05 -13.93 4.34
CA VAL A 446 -16.21 -14.35 5.14
C VAL A 446 -15.99 -15.75 5.71
N SER A 447 -15.50 -16.69 4.90
CA SER A 447 -15.15 -18.04 5.32
C SER A 447 -14.11 -18.04 6.45
N LEU A 448 -13.01 -17.29 6.32
CA LEU A 448 -11.99 -17.19 7.37
C LEU A 448 -12.53 -16.62 8.68
N LEU A 449 -13.41 -15.62 8.60
CA LEU A 449 -14.01 -15.01 9.78
C LEU A 449 -14.99 -15.97 10.48
N ILE A 450 -15.82 -16.69 9.72
CA ILE A 450 -16.73 -17.73 10.25
C ILE A 450 -15.93 -18.85 10.92
N GLU A 451 -14.92 -19.40 10.23
CA GLU A 451 -14.04 -20.43 10.77
C GLU A 451 -13.41 -19.98 12.09
N SER A 452 -13.06 -18.69 12.23
CA SER A 452 -12.48 -18.18 13.47
C SER A 452 -13.45 -18.10 14.67
N LEU A 453 -14.76 -18.23 14.42
CA LEU A 453 -15.81 -18.28 15.45
C LEU A 453 -16.22 -19.70 15.81
N GLU A 454 -15.75 -20.71 15.07
CA GLU A 454 -15.92 -22.12 15.43
C GLU A 454 -15.36 -22.34 16.85
N ASP A 455 -16.09 -23.10 17.66
CA ASP A 455 -15.77 -23.35 19.08
C ASP A 455 -15.79 -22.12 20.01
N SER A 456 -16.40 -21.00 19.59
CA SER A 456 -16.64 -19.83 20.45
C SER A 456 -18.10 -19.72 20.93
N GLU A 457 -18.36 -18.82 21.88
CA GLU A 457 -19.72 -18.48 22.34
C GLU A 457 -20.64 -17.95 21.22
N TYR A 458 -20.07 -17.55 20.08
CA TYR A 458 -20.81 -17.07 18.90
C TYR A 458 -21.10 -18.18 17.87
N SER A 459 -20.67 -19.42 18.10
CA SER A 459 -20.77 -20.50 17.11
C SER A 459 -22.21 -20.85 16.70
N GLU A 460 -23.18 -20.75 17.61
CA GLU A 460 -24.60 -20.96 17.25
C GLU A 460 -25.20 -19.72 16.60
N LEU A 461 -24.89 -18.52 17.12
CA LEU A 461 -25.36 -17.25 16.56
C LEU A 461 -24.93 -17.05 15.10
N ILE A 462 -23.72 -17.50 14.73
CA ILE A 462 -23.27 -17.40 13.35
C ILE A 462 -23.96 -18.41 12.43
N LYS A 463 -24.32 -19.60 12.91
CA LYS A 463 -25.10 -20.58 12.14
C LYS A 463 -26.48 -20.01 11.83
N ASP A 464 -27.16 -19.46 12.83
CA ASP A 464 -28.46 -18.80 12.65
C ASP A 464 -28.36 -17.66 11.62
N LEU A 465 -27.30 -16.83 11.71
CA LEU A 465 -27.08 -15.74 10.76
C LEU A 465 -26.86 -16.22 9.31
N ILE A 466 -26.25 -17.39 9.12
CA ILE A 466 -25.98 -18.00 7.80
C ILE A 466 -27.25 -18.65 7.24
N GLU A 467 -27.98 -19.40 8.07
CA GLU A 467 -29.23 -20.07 7.71
C GLU A 467 -30.34 -19.06 7.36
N GLU A 468 -30.50 -17.98 8.14
CA GLU A 468 -31.47 -16.91 7.85
C GLU A 468 -31.20 -16.18 6.52
N LYS A 469 -29.97 -16.27 6.00
CA LYS A 469 -29.49 -15.48 4.85
C LYS A 469 -29.19 -16.32 3.61
N ASP A 470 -29.52 -17.61 3.63
CA ASP A 470 -29.35 -18.55 2.50
C ASP A 470 -27.89 -18.55 1.98
N ILE A 471 -26.91 -18.54 2.91
CA ILE A 471 -25.47 -18.42 2.61
C ILE A 471 -24.83 -19.79 2.27
N SER A 472 -25.60 -20.81 1.87
CA SER A 472 -25.08 -22.16 1.58
C SER A 472 -24.19 -22.24 0.34
#